data_AF-A0A1H0C3J8-F1
#
_entry.id   AF-A0A1H0C3J8-F1
#
_cell.length_a   1.000
_cell.length_b   1.000
_cell.length_c   1.000
_cell.angle_alpha   90.00
_cell.angle_beta   90.00
_cell.angle_gamma   90.00
#
_symmetry.space_group_name_H-M   'P 1'
#
loop_
_entity.id
_entity.type
_entity.pdbx_description
1 polymer ?
#
loop_
_entity_poly.entity_id
_entity_poly.type
_entity_poly.pdbx_seq_one_letter_code
_entity_poly.pdbx_strand_id
1 'polypeptide(L)' 'MADDATLRRLVAGIARGEADRRAELYDLTSPKLYGLIVRIRRDRALAEDVLQDVFLRIWQAAAPIGRKPGRPGPG' A
#
# COMPACT_ATOMS: atom_id res chain seq x y z
N MET A 1 6.33 1.76 17.36
CA MET A 1 6.12 1.17 16.01
C MET A 1 4.96 0.22 16.20
N ALA A 2 3.95 0.21 15.32
CA ALA A 2 2.90 -0.80 15.42
C ALA A 2 3.56 -2.19 15.48
N ASP A 3 3.13 -3.00 16.43
CA ASP A 3 3.62 -4.37 16.52
C ASP A 3 3.10 -5.20 15.35
N ASP A 4 3.74 -6.34 15.11
CA ASP A 4 3.40 -7.25 14.02
C ASP A 4 1.95 -7.76 14.12
N ALA A 5 1.44 -7.96 15.34
CA ALA A 5 0.05 -8.36 15.56
C ALA A 5 -0.95 -7.30 15.09
N THR A 6 -0.67 -6.02 15.37
CA THR A 6 -1.45 -4.88 14.91
C THR A 6 -1.46 -4.82 13.38
N LEU A 7 -0.29 -4.89 12.74
CA LEU A 7 -0.19 -4.86 11.28
C LEU A 7 -0.97 -6.02 10.63
N ARG A 8 -0.85 -7.24 11.18
CA ARG A 8 -1.60 -8.41 10.70
C ARG A 8 -3.11 -8.21 10.81
N ARG A 9 -3.60 -7.62 11.91
CA ARG A 9 -5.02 -7.31 12.09
C ARG A 9 -5.52 -6.32 11.04
N LEU A 10 -4.74 -5.29 10.74
CA LEU A 10 -5.08 -4.30 9.72
C LEU A 10 -5.15 -4.94 8.34
N VAL A 11 -4.12 -5.68 7.94
CA VAL A 11 -4.10 -6.40 6.65
C VAL A 11 -5.29 -7.36 6.52
N ALA A 12 -5.63 -8.09 7.58
CA ALA A 12 -6.79 -8.98 7.59
C ALA A 12 -8.12 -8.22 7.42
N GLY A 13 -8.25 -7.03 8.01
CA GLY A 13 -9.44 -6.18 7.82
C GLY A 13 -9.53 -5.58 6.42
N ILE A 14 -8.40 -5.19 5.82
CA ILE A 14 -8.35 -4.73 4.43
C ILE A 14 -8.82 -5.85 3.48
N ALA A 15 -8.40 -7.10 3.73
CA ALA A 15 -8.84 -8.26 2.97
C ALA A 15 -10.35 -8.53 3.05
N ARG A 16 -11.00 -8.09 4.14
CA ARG A 16 -12.46 -8.15 4.31
C ARG A 16 -13.20 -6.95 3.72
N GLY A 17 -12.49 -5.98 3.13
CA GLY A 17 -13.09 -4.78 2.56
C GLY A 17 -13.31 -3.63 3.56
N GLU A 18 -12.75 -3.71 4.77
CA GLU A 18 -12.82 -2.61 5.75
C GLU A 18 -11.94 -1.43 5.27
N ALA A 19 -12.58 -0.39 4.72
CA ALA A 19 -11.87 0.75 4.15
C ALA A 19 -11.04 1.52 5.20
N ASP A 20 -11.53 1.62 6.44
CA ASP A 20 -10.86 2.34 7.54
C ASP A 20 -9.49 1.72 7.88
N ARG A 21 -9.34 0.41 7.67
CA ARG A 21 -8.08 -0.31 7.94
C ARG A 21 -6.97 0.09 6.98
N ARG A 22 -7.32 0.56 5.78
CA ARG A 22 -6.36 1.04 4.78
C ARG A 22 -5.72 2.35 5.25
N ALA A 23 -6.53 3.27 5.75
CA ALA A 23 -6.06 4.53 6.31
C ALA A 23 -5.19 4.30 7.56
N GLU A 24 -5.66 3.45 8.48
CA GLU A 24 -4.91 3.11 9.70
C GLU A 24 -3.54 2.47 9.36
N LEU A 25 -3.49 1.57 8.37
CA LEU A 25 -2.22 0.98 7.91
C LEU A 25 -1.29 2.04 7.30
N TYR A 26 -1.84 2.97 6.50
CA TYR A 26 -1.07 4.05 5.89
C TYR A 26 -0.46 4.95 6.96
N ASP A 27 -1.25 5.46 7.90
CA ASP A 27 -0.79 6.39 8.94
C ASP A 27 0.32 5.79 9.81
N LEU A 28 0.22 4.50 10.13
CA LEU A 28 1.18 3.80 10.97
C LEU A 28 2.52 3.50 10.27
N THR A 29 2.51 3.36 8.94
CA THR A 29 3.67 2.82 8.19
C THR A 29 4.30 3.83 7.24
N SER A 30 3.53 4.78 6.70
CA SER A 30 3.97 5.72 5.65
C SER A 30 5.16 6.59 6.06
N PRO A 31 5.29 7.15 7.28
CA PRO A 31 6.41 8.03 7.60
C PRO A 31 7.76 7.30 7.59
N LYS A 32 7.76 6.03 8.03
CA LYS A 32 8.96 5.19 8.08
C LYS A 32 9.33 4.66 6.72
N LEU A 33 8.34 4.20 5.96
CA LEU A 33 8.57 3.74 4.59
C LEU A 33 9.11 4.88 3.73
N TYR A 34 8.50 6.06 3.82
CA TYR A 34 8.96 7.26 3.13
C TYR A 34 10.40 7.61 3.49
N GLY A 35 10.73 7.65 4.80
CA GLY A 35 12.08 7.91 5.27
C GLY A 35 13.12 6.87 4.79
N LEU A 36 12.72 5.63 4.59
CA LEU A 36 13.57 4.59 3.99
C LEU A 36 13.75 4.82 2.48
N ILE A 37 12.66 5.08 1.76
CA ILE A 37 12.69 5.30 0.31
C ILE A 37 13.53 6.53 -0.04
N VAL A 38 13.38 7.64 0.69
CA VAL A 38 14.20 8.85 0.52
C VAL A 38 15.69 8.53 0.69
N ARG A 39 16.07 7.69 1.65
CA ARG A 39 17.48 7.29 1.85
C ARG A 39 18.02 6.49 0.67
N ILE A 40 17.19 5.66 0.05
CA ILE A 40 17.58 4.81 -1.09
C ILE A 40 17.64 5.63 -2.39
N ARG A 41 16.59 6.42 -2.66
CA ARG A 41 16.45 7.18 -3.91
C ARG A 41 17.22 8.50 -3.91
N ARG A 42 17.47 9.08 -2.73
CA ARG A 42 18.09 10.41 -2.55
C ARG A 42 17.36 11.55 -3.29
N ASP A 43 16.10 11.31 -3.64
CA ASP A 43 15.21 12.22 -4.35
C ASP A 43 13.83 12.11 -3.68
N ARG A 44 13.26 13.26 -3.30
CA ARG A 44 11.97 13.31 -2.59
C ARG A 44 10.79 13.06 -3.52
N ALA A 45 10.81 13.60 -4.73
CA ALA A 45 9.73 13.41 -5.70
C ALA A 45 9.64 11.94 -6.11
N LEU A 46 10.78 11.33 -6.44
CA LEU A 46 10.83 9.90 -6.74
C LEU A 46 10.44 9.04 -5.54
N ALA A 47 10.74 9.49 -4.31
CA ALA A 47 10.33 8.77 -3.12
C ALA A 47 8.82 8.81 -2.88
N GLU A 48 8.17 9.93 -3.17
CA GLU A 48 6.71 10.04 -3.10
C GLU A 48 6.03 9.13 -4.12
N ASP A 49 6.51 9.10 -5.37
CA ASP A 49 5.98 8.22 -6.40
C ASP A 49 6.12 6.74 -6.03
N VAL A 50 7.30 6.34 -5.53
CA VAL A 50 7.54 4.96 -5.07
C VAL A 50 6.66 4.61 -3.88
N LEU A 51 6.48 5.54 -2.93
CA LEU A 51 5.60 5.33 -1.78
C LEU A 51 4.15 5.08 -2.23
N GLN A 52 3.66 5.89 -3.17
CA GLN A 52 2.33 5.75 -3.74
C GLN A 52 2.18 4.40 -4.46
N ASP A 53 3.13 4.00 -5.31
CA ASP A 53 3.10 2.70 -6.00
C ASP A 53 3.05 1.52 -5.02
N VAL A 54 3.85 1.58 -3.95
CA VAL A 54 3.87 0.52 -2.92
C VAL A 54 2.50 0.36 -2.29
N PHE A 55 1.87 1.45 -1.84
CA PHE A 55 0.55 1.34 -1.22
C PHE A 55 -0.54 0.96 -2.22
N LEU A 56 -0.49 1.46 -3.46
CA LEU A 56 -1.37 1.02 -4.55
C LEU A 56 -1.35 -0.50 -4.71
N ARG A 57 -0.15 -1.08 -4.72
CA ARG A 57 0.03 -2.53 -4.83
C ARG A 57 -0.49 -3.28 -3.60
N ILE A 58 -0.31 -2.73 -2.40
CA ILE A 58 -0.88 -3.31 -1.16
C ILE A 58 -2.41 -3.34 -1.24
N TRP A 59 -3.06 -2.24 -1.64
CA TRP A 59 -4.51 -2.19 -1.74
C TRP A 59 -5.06 -3.09 -2.85
N GLN A 60 -4.36 -3.21 -3.98
CA GLN A 60 -4.71 -4.13 -5.05
C GLN A 60 -4.57 -5.60 -4.61
N ALA A 61 -3.50 -5.95 -3.89
CA ALA A 61 -3.27 -7.31 -3.41
C ALA A 61 -4.27 -7.73 -2.33
N ALA A 62 -4.70 -6.79 -1.49
CA ALA A 62 -5.66 -7.04 -0.42
C ALA A 62 -7.12 -6.86 -0.87
N ALA A 63 -7.39 -6.40 -2.09
CA ALA A 63 -8.75 -6.35 -2.61
C ALA A 63 -9.26 -7.78 -2.87
N PRO A 64 -10.44 -8.17 -2.35
CA PRO A 64 -11.06 -9.43 -2.73
C PRO A 64 -11.27 -9.39 -4.25
N ILE A 65 -10.72 -10.38 -4.95
CA ILE A 65 -10.54 -10.38 -6.41
C ILE A 65 -11.87 -10.05 -7.11
N GLY A 66 -11.95 -8.83 -7.63
CA GLY A 66 -13.05 -8.34 -8.43
C GLY A 66 -12.50 -7.69 -9.68
N ARG A 67 -12.39 -8.49 -10.74
CA ARG A 67 -12.08 -8.12 -12.14
C ARG A 67 -10.59 -7.88 -12.42
N LYS A 68 -9.96 -8.89 -13.03
CA LYS A 68 -8.79 -8.67 -13.90
C LYS A 68 -9.15 -7.54 -14.89
N PRO A 69 -8.36 -6.46 -15.01
CA PRO A 69 -8.49 -5.61 -16.19
C PRO A 69 -8.18 -6.50 -17.40
N GLY A 70 -9.17 -6.65 -18.30
CA GLY A 70 -8.98 -7.33 -19.56
C GLY A 70 -7.83 -6.67 -20.30
N ARG A 71 -6.85 -7.47 -20.72
CA ARG A 71 -5.71 -7.00 -21.51
C ARG A 71 -6.22 -6.44 -22.86
N PRO A 72 -5.62 -5.37 -23.41
CA PRO A 72 -6.18 -4.62 -24.53
C PRO A 72 -5.92 -5.34 -25.86
N GLY A 73 -6.90 -5.28 -26.78
CA GLY A 73 -6.71 -5.68 -28.16
C GLY A 73 -6.10 -4.53 -28.98
N PRO A 74 -5.08 -4.76 -29.81
CA PRO A 74 -4.60 -3.75 -30.75
C PRO A 74 -5.63 -3.63 -31.88
N GLY A 75 -6.17 -2.42 -32.04
CA GLY A 75 -6.91 -2.00 -33.23
C GLY A 75 -6.15 -0.87 -33.91
#